data_AF-A0A0F5PFY0-F1
#
_entry.id   AF-A0A0F5PFY0-F1
#
_cell.length_a   1.000
_cell.length_b   1.000
_cell.length_c   1.000
_cell.angle_alpha   90.00
_cell.angle_beta   90.00
_cell.angle_gamma   90.00
#
_symmetry.space_group_name_H-M   'P 1'
#
loop_
_entity.id
_entity.type
_entity.pdbx_description
1 polymer ?
#
loop_
_entity_poly.entity_id
_entity_poly.type
_entity_poly.pdbx_seq_one_letter_code
_entity_poly.pdbx_strand_id
1 'polypeptide(L)' 'MADRYAHGFRSAISPARRELHDMADQYDNRTPDECSSGKPPSMAVQKLHLAAQRVGALQPIRKQSPSGVPITKKEALA' A
#
# COMPACT_ATOMS: atom_id res chain seq x y z
N MET A 1 -24.14 -7.66 2.05
CA MET A 1 -23.78 -7.30 0.66
C MET A 1 -22.34 -6.79 0.69
N ALA A 2 -21.36 -7.57 0.20
CA ALA A 2 -19.94 -7.23 0.30
C ALA A 2 -19.59 -6.13 -0.69
N ASP A 3 -18.90 -5.09 -0.22
CA ASP A 3 -18.45 -3.96 -1.02
C ASP A 3 -17.43 -4.46 -2.06
N ARG A 4 -17.86 -4.59 -3.33
CA ARG A 4 -17.02 -5.09 -4.44
C ARG A 4 -15.74 -4.25 -4.59
N TYR A 5 -15.79 -2.97 -4.21
CA TYR A 5 -14.64 -2.07 -4.25
C TYR A 5 -13.63 -2.38 -3.14
N ALA A 6 -14.08 -2.74 -1.95
CA ALA A 6 -13.20 -3.10 -0.84
C ALA A 6 -12.46 -4.42 -1.09
N HIS A 7 -13.08 -5.39 -1.78
CA HIS A 7 -12.43 -6.65 -2.13
C HIS A 7 -11.26 -6.44 -3.12
N GLY A 8 -11.49 -5.70 -4.21
CA GLY A 8 -10.44 -5.40 -5.20
C GLY A 8 -9.27 -4.60 -4.60
N PHE A 9 -9.59 -3.63 -3.74
CA PHE A 9 -8.59 -2.84 -3.03
C PHE A 9 -7.74 -3.72 -2.08
N ARG A 10 -8.39 -4.53 -1.25
CA ARG A 10 -7.69 -5.45 -0.32
C ARG A 10 -6.84 -6.48 -1.05
N SER A 11 -7.32 -7.02 -2.16
CA SER A 11 -6.54 -7.95 -2.98
C SER A 11 -5.33 -7.29 -3.66
N ALA A 12 -5.38 -5.98 -3.92
CA ALA A 12 -4.30 -5.24 -4.56
C ALA A 12 -3.22 -4.74 -3.57
N ILE A 13 -3.53 -4.60 -2.27
CA ILE A 13 -2.55 -4.18 -1.25
C ILE A 13 -1.38 -5.16 -1.16
N SER A 14 -1.65 -6.47 -1.12
CA SER A 14 -0.62 -7.49 -0.98
C SER A 14 0.39 -7.51 -2.14
N PRO A 15 -0.04 -7.55 -3.44
CA PRO A 15 0.88 -7.49 -4.56
C PRO A 15 1.62 -6.15 -4.63
N ALA A 16 0.95 -5.01 -4.41
CA ALA A 16 1.61 -3.70 -4.41
C ALA A 16 2.69 -3.58 -3.32
N ARG A 17 2.42 -4.09 -2.11
CA ARG A 17 3.41 -4.13 -1.03
C ARG A 17 4.60 -5.00 -1.40
N ARG A 18 4.35 -6.18 -2.00
CA ARG A 18 5.41 -7.10 -2.44
C ARG A 18 6.29 -6.45 -3.50
N GLU A 19 5.69 -5.81 -4.49
CA GLU A 19 6.42 -5.12 -5.57
C GLU A 19 7.29 -3.98 -5.04
N LEU A 20 6.83 -3.24 -4.02
CA LEU A 20 7.65 -2.23 -3.34
C LEU A 20 8.86 -2.81 -2.60
N HIS A 21 8.71 -3.99 -1.99
CA HIS A 21 9.83 -4.70 -1.37
C HIS A 21 10.80 -5.24 -2.42
N ASP A 22 10.29 -5.86 -3.48
CA ASP A 22 11.11 -6.39 -4.57
C ASP A 22 11.93 -5.27 -5.24
N MET A 23 11.32 -4.09 -5.44
CA MET A 23 12.06 -2.90 -5.90
C MET A 23 13.09 -2.44 -4.88
N ALA A 24 12.77 -2.41 -3.59
CA ALA A 24 13.71 -2.00 -2.57
C ALA A 24 14.96 -2.90 -2.55
N ASP A 25 14.77 -4.21 -2.74
CA ASP A 25 15.86 -5.18 -2.81
C ASP A 25 16.71 -5.01 -4.07
N GLN A 26 16.09 -4.73 -5.22
CA GLN A 26 16.82 -4.45 -6.48
C GLN A 26 17.66 -3.17 -6.42
N TYR A 27 17.19 -2.15 -5.69
CA TYR A 27 17.90 -0.88 -5.54
C TYR A 27 18.93 -0.89 -4.40
N ASP A 28 18.94 -1.93 -3.56
CA ASP A 28 19.89 -2.04 -2.46
C ASP A 28 21.23 -2.59 -2.94
N ASN A 29 22.14 -1.67 -3.26
CA ASN A 29 23.50 -2.00 -3.72
C ASN A 29 24.49 -2.27 -2.57
N ARG A 30 24.01 -2.49 -1.35
CA ARG A 30 24.89 -2.80 -0.21
C ARG A 30 25.48 -4.19 -0.36
N THR A 31 26.76 -4.33 -0.04
CA THR A 31 27.38 -5.65 0.07
C THR A 31 26.89 -6.35 1.35
N PRO A 32 26.99 -7.70 1.42
CA PRO A 32 26.62 -8.44 2.64
C PRO A 32 27.33 -7.94 3.90
N ASP A 33 28.60 -7.55 3.78
CA ASP A 33 29.40 -7.00 4.88
C ASP A 33 28.86 -5.63 5.33
N GLU A 34 28.45 -4.77 4.40
CA GLU A 34 27.83 -3.49 4.71
C GLU A 34 26.47 -3.64 5.40
N CYS A 35 25.70 -4.66 5.03
CA CYS A 35 24.47 -5.02 5.72
C CYS A 35 24.74 -5.49 7.16
N SER A 36 25.75 -6.35 7.38
CA SER A 36 26.10 -6.86 8.71
C SER A 36 26.68 -5.79 9.65
N SER A 37 27.36 -4.78 9.10
CA SER A 37 27.94 -3.67 9.86
C SER A 37 26.92 -2.58 10.24
N GLY A 38 25.65 -2.74 9.86
CA GLY A 38 24.58 -1.81 10.20
C GLY A 38 24.60 -0.53 9.37
N LYS A 39 25.28 -0.51 8.22
CA LYS A 39 25.26 0.64 7.31
C LYS A 39 23.82 0.91 6.87
N PRO A 40 23.30 2.14 7.06
CA PRO A 40 21.93 2.44 6.70
C PRO A 40 21.73 2.29 5.18
N PRO A 41 20.56 1.80 4.74
CA PRO A 41 20.23 1.74 3.33
C PRO A 41 20.14 3.14 2.73
N SER A 42 20.24 3.24 1.41
CA SER A 42 20.11 4.51 0.70
C SER A 42 18.74 5.17 0.98
N MET A 43 18.67 6.50 0.84
CA MET A 43 17.41 7.24 1.01
C MET A 43 16.30 6.74 0.09
N ALA A 44 16.62 6.23 -1.10
CA ALA A 44 15.64 5.66 -2.02
C ALA A 44 15.04 4.37 -1.46
N VAL A 45 15.88 3.44 -0.99
CA VAL A 45 15.46 2.17 -0.38
C VAL A 45 14.64 2.41 0.90
N GLN A 46 15.02 3.39 1.71
CA GLN A 46 14.25 3.80 2.90
C GLN A 46 12.85 4.31 2.53
N LYS A 47 12.75 5.14 1.47
CA LYS A 47 11.46 5.64 0.98
C LYS A 47 10.58 4.52 0.44
N LEU A 48 11.14 3.53 -0.24
CA LEU A 48 10.41 2.35 -0.73
C LEU A 48 9.86 1.51 0.43
N HIS A 49 10.66 1.27 1.47
CA HIS A 49 10.21 0.59 2.69
C HIS A 49 9.07 1.36 3.38
N LEU A 50 9.19 2.69 3.50
CA LEU A 50 8.14 3.53 4.07
C LEU A 50 6.86 3.49 3.21
N ALA A 51 6.99 3.47 1.89
CA ALA A 51 5.85 3.34 0.98
C ALA A 51 5.15 1.98 1.16
N ALA A 52 5.90 0.88 1.28
CA ALA A 52 5.35 -0.45 1.51
C ALA A 52 4.53 -0.53 2.82
N GLN A 53 5.04 0.09 3.89
CA GLN A 53 4.32 0.21 5.16
C GLN A 53 3.02 1.01 5.00
N ARG A 54 3.07 2.15 4.30
CA ARG A 54 1.91 3.00 4.06
C ARG A 54 0.84 2.29 3.23
N VAL A 55 1.23 1.55 2.19
CA VAL A 55 0.29 0.76 1.37
C VAL A 55 -0.45 -0.28 2.22
N GLY A 56 0.25 -0.93 3.15
CA GLY A 56 -0.38 -1.86 4.11
C GLY A 56 -1.39 -1.19 5.06
N ALA A 57 -1.20 0.09 5.36
CA ALA A 57 -2.07 0.87 6.24
C ALA A 57 -3.24 1.56 5.50
N LEU A 58 -3.27 1.52 4.16
CA LEU A 58 -4.36 2.11 3.39
C LEU A 58 -5.65 1.35 3.65
N GLN A 59 -6.66 2.07 4.11
CA GLN A 59 -8.01 1.54 4.24
C GLN A 59 -8.84 1.94 3.02
N PRO A 60 -9.68 1.05 2.47
CA PRO A 60 -10.62 1.43 1.43
C PRO A 60 -11.53 2.52 1.99
N ILE A 61 -11.68 3.63 1.24
CA ILE A 61 -12.58 4.73 1.59
C ILE A 61 -13.99 4.15 1.67
N ARG A 62 -14.49 3.93 2.89
CA ARG A 62 -15.90 3.62 3.12
C ARG A 62 -16.68 4.90 2.81
N LYS A 63 -17.30 4.99 1.64
CA LYS A 63 -18.34 5.98 1.40
C LYS A 63 -19.56 5.60 2.25
N GLN A 64 -19.56 5.98 3.52
CA GLN A 64 -20.79 6.02 4.32
C GLN A 64 -21.40 7.41 4.10
N SER A 65 -22.64 7.47 3.62
CA SER A 65 -23.38 8.73 3.66
C SER A 65 -23.62 9.09 5.14
N PRO A 66 -23.80 10.38 5.48
CA PRO A 66 -24.23 10.81 6.80
C PRO A 66 -25.56 10.20 7.25
N SER A 67 -26.38 9.69 6.32
CA SER A 67 -27.67 9.06 6.60
C SER A 67 -27.58 7.56 6.90
N GLY A 68 -26.37 6.96 6.88
CA GLY A 68 -26.19 5.51 7.06
C GLY A 68 -26.68 4.67 5.87
N VAL A 69 -27.18 5.30 4.80
CA VAL A 69 -27.63 4.64 3.58
C VAL A 69 -26.44 4.48 2.62
N PRO A 70 -26.11 3.28 2.15
CA PRO A 70 -25.05 3.11 1.17
C PRO A 70 -25.41 3.86 -0.12
N ILE A 71 -24.60 4.85 -0.51
CA ILE A 71 -24.77 5.63 -1.74
C ILE A 71 -24.59 4.69 -2.92
N THR A 72 -25.70 4.28 -3.53
CA THR A 72 -25.67 3.48 -4.75
C THR A 72 -25.41 4.40 -5.95
N LYS A 73 -24.76 3.89 -7.00
CA LYS A 73 -24.32 4.64 -8.19
C LYS A 73 -25.39 5.53 -8.86
N LYS A 74 -26.68 5.35 -8.56
CA LYS A 74 -27.76 6.19 -9.10
C LYS A 74 -27.83 7.58 -8.47
N GLU A 75 -27.29 7.78 -7.27
CA GLU A 75 -27.39 9.07 -6.55
C GLU A 75 -26.16 9.98 -6.73
N ALA A 76 -25.05 9.46 -7.25
CA ALA A 76 -23.82 10.24 -7.41
C ALA A 76 -23.77 11.08 -8.71
N LEU A 77 -24.87 11.13 -9.46
CA LEU A 77 -24.96 11.79 -10.77
C LEU A 77 -26.13 12.79 -10.86
N ALA A 78 -26.51 13.37 -9.71
CA ALA A 78 -27.44 14.48 -9.61
C ALA A 78 -26.69 15.74 -9.17
#